data_AF-A0A521FZ41-F1
#
_entry.id   AF-A0A521FZ41-F1
#
_cell.length_a   1.000
_cell.length_b   1.000
_cell.length_c   1.000
_cell.angle_alpha   90.00
_cell.angle_beta   90.00
_cell.angle_gamma   90.00
#
_symmetry.space_group_name_H-M   'P 1'
#
loop_
_entity.id
_entity.type
_entity.pdbx_description
1 polymer ?
#
loop_
_entity_poly.entity_id
_entity_poly.type
_entity_poly.pdbx_seq_one_letter_code
_entity_poly.pdbx_strand_id
1 'polypeptide(L)'
;MQSRSWDGSQGHEWFSDGNGSYTISACDGLHRGTKIVMELKEDAHDYGQKFTIERIIQQYSTFIPFPVKVEGKKVNTVEAIWTRAKSEIKDEEYTEFYKFVGNAYDEPLCRYHFSADSPLAINALLFVPKDNFESIGLGRMDPGVNLYCRRVLIDQHSKNILPEWLRFLKGVVDSEDLPLNISRQSLQDNALVAKIHKVITKRFIKFMEEEAK
;
A
#
# COMPACT_ATOMS: atom_id res chain seq x y z
N MET A 1 -26.48 -5.02 -2.61
CA MET A 1 -25.38 -5.82 -3.19
C MET A 1 -25.98 -6.89 -4.10
N GLN A 2 -25.46 -7.06 -5.30
CA GLN A 2 -25.90 -8.07 -6.25
C GLN A 2 -24.69 -8.94 -6.58
N SER A 3 -24.82 -10.27 -6.57
CA SER A 3 -23.71 -11.16 -6.86
C SER A 3 -24.15 -12.39 -7.65
N ARG A 4 -23.30 -12.82 -8.59
CA ARG A 4 -23.41 -14.09 -9.30
C ARG A 4 -22.07 -14.80 -9.33
N SER A 5 -22.05 -16.04 -8.85
CA SER A 5 -20.86 -16.88 -8.81
C SER A 5 -20.34 -17.21 -10.21
N TRP A 6 -19.12 -17.72 -10.26
CA TRP A 6 -18.43 -18.09 -11.50
C TRP A 6 -18.91 -19.42 -12.10
N ASP A 7 -19.48 -20.29 -11.27
CA ASP A 7 -19.93 -21.66 -11.58
C ASP A 7 -21.28 -21.74 -12.29
N GLY A 8 -21.89 -20.58 -12.61
CA GLY A 8 -23.19 -20.50 -13.25
C GLY A 8 -24.36 -20.63 -12.28
N SER A 9 -24.13 -20.57 -10.97
CA SER A 9 -25.20 -20.54 -9.96
C SER A 9 -26.16 -19.35 -10.19
N GLN A 10 -27.37 -19.47 -9.61
CA GLN A 10 -28.33 -18.38 -9.58
C GLN A 10 -27.73 -17.14 -8.90
N GLY A 11 -28.04 -15.97 -9.46
CA GLY A 11 -27.66 -14.69 -8.90
C GLY A 11 -28.54 -14.33 -7.69
N HIS A 12 -27.98 -13.58 -6.75
CA HIS A 12 -28.69 -13.13 -5.56
C HIS A 12 -28.51 -11.64 -5.35
N GLU A 13 -29.56 -11.00 -4.87
CA GLU A 13 -29.53 -9.67 -4.31
C GLU A 13 -29.58 -9.75 -2.78
N TRP A 14 -28.65 -9.05 -2.15
CA TRP A 14 -28.62 -8.79 -0.72
C TRP A 14 -28.90 -7.30 -0.49
N PHE A 15 -29.77 -6.98 0.45
CA PHE A 15 -30.06 -5.60 0.87
C PHE A 15 -30.08 -5.48 2.39
N SER A 16 -29.55 -4.38 2.91
CA SER A 16 -29.64 -4.01 4.32
C SER A 16 -29.50 -2.50 4.47
N ASP A 17 -30.20 -1.96 5.45
CA ASP A 17 -30.09 -0.59 5.95
C ASP A 17 -29.09 -0.46 7.11
N GLY A 18 -28.50 -1.57 7.56
CA GLY A 18 -27.57 -1.62 8.70
C GLY A 18 -28.24 -1.75 10.08
N ASN A 19 -29.57 -1.84 10.17
CA ASN A 19 -30.31 -1.93 11.45
C ASN A 19 -30.41 -3.35 12.02
N GLY A 20 -29.47 -4.23 11.67
CA GLY A 20 -29.41 -5.61 12.20
C GLY A 20 -30.26 -6.63 11.46
N SER A 21 -30.98 -6.23 10.41
CA SER A 21 -31.66 -7.14 9.48
C SER A 21 -31.18 -6.96 8.05
N TYR A 22 -31.36 -7.99 7.24
CA TYR A 22 -31.06 -7.96 5.81
C TYR A 22 -32.03 -8.87 5.06
N THR A 23 -32.17 -8.66 3.76
CA THR A 23 -32.90 -9.53 2.85
C THR A 23 -31.95 -10.20 1.87
N ILE A 24 -32.26 -11.43 1.46
CA ILE A 24 -31.62 -12.12 0.35
C ILE A 24 -32.73 -12.64 -0.56
N SER A 25 -32.65 -12.32 -1.84
CA SER A 25 -33.60 -12.80 -2.86
C SER A 25 -32.88 -13.21 -4.13
N ALA A 26 -33.43 -14.19 -4.85
CA ALA A 26 -32.95 -14.56 -6.17
C ALA A 26 -33.04 -13.36 -7.13
N CYS A 27 -32.04 -13.20 -7.98
CA CYS A 27 -31.94 -12.12 -8.95
C CYS A 27 -31.34 -12.65 -10.26
N ASP A 28 -32.17 -12.68 -11.30
CA ASP A 28 -31.79 -13.17 -12.62
C ASP A 28 -31.12 -12.06 -13.46
N GLY A 29 -30.41 -12.45 -14.51
CA GLY A 29 -29.79 -11.50 -15.45
C GLY A 29 -28.52 -10.79 -14.95
N LEU A 30 -28.05 -11.10 -13.73
CA LEU A 30 -26.79 -10.56 -13.21
C LEU A 30 -25.58 -11.04 -14.03
N HIS A 31 -24.60 -10.18 -14.27
CA HIS A 31 -23.30 -10.59 -14.79
C HIS A 31 -22.48 -11.32 -13.71
N ARG A 32 -21.51 -12.16 -14.11
CA ARG A 32 -20.56 -12.78 -13.17
C ARG A 32 -19.84 -11.71 -12.35
N GLY A 33 -19.73 -11.95 -11.05
CA GLY A 33 -19.03 -11.07 -10.11
C GLY A 33 -19.99 -10.45 -9.09
N THR A 34 -19.56 -9.34 -8.49
CA THR A 34 -20.31 -8.66 -7.42
C THR A 34 -20.40 -7.18 -7.72
N LYS A 35 -21.61 -6.64 -7.63
CA LYS A 35 -21.92 -5.20 -7.66
C LYS A 35 -22.39 -4.76 -6.27
N ILE A 36 -21.69 -3.79 -5.70
CA ILE A 36 -22.11 -3.15 -4.45
C ILE A 36 -22.61 -1.76 -4.81
N VAL A 37 -23.84 -1.45 -4.38
CA VAL A 37 -24.43 -0.12 -4.45
C VAL A 37 -24.59 0.34 -3.02
N MET A 38 -24.02 1.50 -2.71
CA MET A 38 -24.12 2.12 -1.39
C MET A 38 -24.94 3.38 -1.53
N GLU A 39 -26.01 3.49 -0.74
CA GLU A 39 -26.72 4.75 -0.55
C GLU A 39 -25.94 5.55 0.49
N LEU A 40 -25.41 6.70 0.07
CA LEU A 40 -24.60 7.54 0.94
C LEU A 40 -25.52 8.30 1.90
N LYS A 41 -25.09 8.41 3.16
CA LYS A 41 -25.71 9.31 4.13
C LYS A 41 -25.53 10.76 3.69
N GLU A 42 -26.35 11.65 4.23
CA GLU A 42 -26.31 13.09 3.91
C GLU A 42 -24.93 13.71 4.18
N ASP A 43 -24.26 13.29 5.25
CA ASP A 43 -22.92 13.74 5.66
C ASP A 43 -21.76 13.06 4.91
N ALA A 44 -22.06 12.11 4.02
CA ALA A 44 -21.08 11.30 3.30
C ALA A 44 -21.05 11.59 1.79
N HIS A 45 -21.72 12.64 1.33
CA HIS A 45 -21.91 12.95 -0.10
C HIS A 45 -20.60 13.15 -0.87
N ASP A 46 -19.53 13.57 -0.18
CA ASP A 46 -18.18 13.74 -0.74
C ASP A 46 -17.59 12.44 -1.30
N TYR A 47 -17.97 11.29 -0.75
CA TYR A 47 -17.51 9.98 -1.23
C TYR A 47 -18.17 9.56 -2.55
N GLY A 48 -19.20 10.27 -3.00
CA GLY A 48 -19.79 10.13 -4.34
C GLY A 48 -19.07 10.94 -5.41
N GLN A 49 -18.16 11.85 -5.02
CA GLN A 49 -17.45 12.72 -5.95
C GLN A 49 -16.28 11.98 -6.60
N LYS A 50 -16.20 12.06 -7.94
CA LYS A 50 -15.14 11.41 -8.73
C LYS A 50 -13.74 11.71 -8.21
N PHE A 51 -13.43 12.97 -7.93
CA PHE A 51 -12.13 13.40 -7.44
C PHE A 51 -11.77 12.73 -6.11
N THR A 52 -12.71 12.66 -5.17
CA THR A 52 -12.52 11.99 -3.88
C THR A 52 -12.23 10.51 -4.06
N ILE A 53 -12.99 9.83 -4.92
CA ILE A 53 -12.80 8.40 -5.24
C ILE A 53 -11.43 8.16 -5.86
N GLU A 54 -11.04 8.95 -6.87
CA GLU A 54 -9.73 8.83 -7.52
C GLU A 54 -8.58 9.03 -6.52
N ARG A 55 -8.68 10.03 -5.64
CA ARG A 55 -7.70 10.27 -4.57
C ARG A 55 -7.60 9.08 -3.60
N ILE A 56 -8.73 8.52 -3.17
CA ILE A 56 -8.75 7.35 -2.28
C ILE A 56 -8.11 6.14 -2.97
N ILE A 57 -8.44 5.89 -4.24
CA ILE A 57 -7.82 4.81 -5.03
C ILE A 57 -6.31 5.03 -5.14
N GLN A 58 -5.88 6.26 -5.43
CA GLN A 58 -4.46 6.61 -5.51
C GLN A 58 -3.72 6.39 -4.19
N GLN A 59 -4.38 6.61 -3.06
CA GLN A 59 -3.78 6.42 -1.75
C GLN A 59 -3.69 4.95 -1.36
N TYR A 60 -4.78 4.18 -1.50
CA TYR A 60 -4.87 2.84 -0.89
C TYR A 60 -4.73 1.68 -1.88
N SER A 61 -5.05 1.93 -3.16
CA SER A 61 -5.27 0.90 -4.18
C SER A 61 -4.40 1.06 -5.42
N THR A 62 -3.45 1.99 -5.41
CA THR A 62 -2.54 2.26 -6.55
C THR A 62 -1.81 1.02 -7.02
N PHE A 63 -1.45 0.13 -6.10
CA PHE A 63 -0.57 -1.00 -6.37
C PHE A 63 -1.29 -2.35 -6.49
N ILE A 64 -2.63 -2.33 -6.48
CA ILE A 64 -3.43 -3.54 -6.66
C ILE A 64 -3.17 -4.13 -8.06
N PRO A 65 -2.95 -5.46 -8.19
CA PRO A 65 -2.61 -6.11 -9.47
C PRO A 65 -3.73 -6.10 -10.52
N PHE A 66 -4.93 -5.68 -10.14
CA PHE A 66 -6.11 -5.64 -11.01
C PHE A 66 -6.42 -4.21 -11.42
N PRO A 67 -6.91 -3.97 -12.65
CA PRO A 67 -7.29 -2.64 -13.10
C PRO A 67 -8.48 -2.11 -12.30
N VAL A 68 -8.26 -1.03 -11.55
CA VAL A 68 -9.28 -0.25 -10.87
C VAL A 68 -9.73 0.87 -11.81
N LYS A 69 -11.03 0.89 -12.12
CA LYS A 69 -11.62 1.84 -13.07
C LYS A 69 -12.62 2.76 -12.39
N VAL A 70 -12.54 4.05 -12.70
CA VAL A 70 -13.56 5.06 -12.34
C VAL A 70 -14.16 5.55 -13.65
N GLU A 71 -15.48 5.41 -13.81
CA GLU A 71 -16.20 5.75 -15.04
C GLU A 71 -15.55 5.14 -16.31
N GLY A 72 -15.10 3.88 -16.19
CA GLY A 72 -14.46 3.14 -17.30
C GLY A 72 -12.98 3.47 -17.54
N LYS A 73 -12.42 4.51 -16.91
CA LYS A 73 -11.00 4.88 -17.05
C LYS A 73 -10.15 4.23 -15.96
N LYS A 74 -9.02 3.62 -16.34
CA LYS A 74 -8.07 3.01 -15.39
C LYS A 74 -7.39 4.11 -14.56
N VAL A 75 -7.40 3.96 -13.23
CA VAL A 75 -6.84 4.96 -12.29
C VAL A 75 -5.52 4.49 -11.68
N ASN A 76 -5.40 3.20 -11.36
CA ASN A 76 -4.18 2.63 -10.78
C ASN A 76 -3.15 2.31 -11.87
N THR A 77 -2.19 3.21 -12.11
CA THR A 77 -1.22 3.08 -13.21
C THR A 77 0.18 2.67 -12.78
N VAL A 78 0.47 2.65 -11.47
CA VAL A 78 1.82 2.39 -10.96
C VAL A 78 1.97 0.92 -10.57
N GLU A 79 3.06 0.31 -10.99
CA GLU A 79 3.36 -1.08 -10.66
C GLU A 79 4.06 -1.22 -9.31
N ALA A 80 3.79 -2.32 -8.61
CA ALA A 80 4.43 -2.68 -7.35
C ALA A 80 5.83 -3.28 -7.59
N ILE A 81 6.79 -2.46 -8.02
CA ILE A 81 8.11 -2.95 -8.45
C ILE A 81 8.91 -3.63 -7.34
N TRP A 82 8.61 -3.37 -6.06
CA TRP A 82 9.22 -4.06 -4.92
C TRP A 82 8.88 -5.55 -4.83
N THR A 83 7.92 -6.03 -5.63
CA THR A 83 7.56 -7.46 -5.70
C THR A 83 8.12 -8.15 -6.95
N ARG A 84 8.77 -7.40 -7.85
CA ARG A 84 9.38 -7.92 -9.09
C ARG A 84 10.80 -8.40 -8.84
N ALA A 85 11.28 -9.33 -9.66
CA ALA A 85 12.67 -9.78 -9.56
C ALA A 85 13.63 -8.63 -9.91
N LYS A 86 14.72 -8.47 -9.15
CA LYS A 86 15.67 -7.35 -9.34
C LYS A 86 16.23 -7.28 -10.77
N SER A 87 16.40 -8.42 -11.43
CA SER A 87 16.89 -8.53 -12.81
C SER A 87 15.92 -8.04 -13.87
N GLU A 88 14.63 -7.88 -13.51
CA GLU A 88 13.57 -7.45 -14.43
C GLU A 88 13.24 -5.95 -14.28
N ILE A 89 13.91 -5.24 -13.37
CA ILE A 89 13.61 -3.85 -13.06
C ILE A 89 14.80 -3.00 -13.51
N LYS A 90 14.53 -2.05 -14.41
CA LYS A 90 15.54 -1.11 -14.88
C LYS A 90 15.81 -0.03 -13.84
N ASP A 91 16.98 0.59 -13.88
CA ASP A 91 17.34 1.66 -12.95
C ASP A 91 16.39 2.87 -13.08
N GLU A 92 15.90 3.17 -14.28
CA GLU A 92 14.92 4.23 -14.49
C GLU A 92 13.60 3.93 -13.78
N GLU A 93 13.15 2.67 -13.75
CA GLU A 93 11.92 2.29 -13.04
C GLU A 93 12.06 2.50 -11.52
N TYR A 94 13.24 2.21 -10.96
CA TYR A 94 13.52 2.50 -9.56
C TYR A 94 13.54 3.99 -9.26
N THR A 95 14.17 4.79 -10.13
CA THR A 95 14.22 6.25 -9.98
C THR A 95 12.82 6.85 -10.05
N GLU A 96 12.00 6.45 -11.01
CA GLU A 96 10.62 6.94 -11.12
C GLU A 96 9.76 6.50 -9.93
N PHE A 97 9.97 5.28 -9.43
CA PHE A 97 9.31 4.84 -8.20
C PHE A 97 9.76 5.63 -6.96
N TYR A 98 11.05 5.94 -6.83
CA TYR A 98 11.57 6.80 -5.77
C TYR A 98 10.93 8.20 -5.81
N LYS A 99 10.89 8.83 -6.99
CA LYS A 99 10.23 10.13 -7.18
C LYS A 99 8.76 10.08 -6.79
N PHE A 100 8.05 9.04 -7.21
CA PHE A 100 6.65 8.81 -6.88
C PHE A 100 6.40 8.66 -5.37
N VAL A 101 7.11 7.74 -4.70
CA VAL A 101 6.85 7.43 -3.28
C VAL A 101 7.43 8.48 -2.32
N GLY A 102 8.54 9.11 -2.71
CA GLY A 102 9.25 10.11 -1.93
C GLY A 102 8.78 11.54 -2.18
N ASN A 103 7.92 11.76 -3.18
CA ASN A 103 7.61 13.09 -3.73
C ASN A 103 8.88 13.88 -4.05
N ALA A 104 9.85 13.20 -4.66
CA ALA A 104 11.18 13.71 -4.94
C ALA A 104 11.31 14.13 -6.40
N TYR A 105 12.17 15.10 -6.68
CA TYR A 105 12.50 15.53 -8.05
C TYR A 105 13.86 15.03 -8.50
N ASP A 106 14.70 14.58 -7.58
CA ASP A 106 16.04 14.09 -7.80
C ASP A 106 16.08 12.55 -7.97
N GLU A 107 17.29 12.01 -7.96
CA GLU A 107 17.54 10.57 -7.98
C GLU A 107 18.04 10.14 -6.61
N PRO A 108 17.76 8.90 -6.17
CA PRO A 108 18.25 8.44 -4.88
C PRO A 108 19.78 8.34 -4.87
N LEU A 109 20.39 8.57 -3.71
CA LEU A 109 21.81 8.33 -3.48
C LEU A 109 22.13 6.83 -3.53
N CYS A 110 21.32 6.02 -2.86
CA CYS A 110 21.42 4.57 -2.93
C CYS A 110 20.05 3.90 -2.80
N ARG A 111 20.00 2.63 -3.22
CA ARG A 111 18.80 1.81 -3.27
C ARG A 111 19.04 0.48 -2.56
N TYR A 112 18.12 0.13 -1.69
CA TYR A 112 18.06 -1.18 -1.05
C TYR A 112 16.77 -1.91 -1.47
N HIS A 113 16.90 -2.90 -2.35
CA HIS A 113 15.81 -3.81 -2.70
C HIS A 113 16.05 -5.17 -2.02
N PHE A 114 15.10 -5.62 -1.20
CA PHE A 114 15.17 -6.84 -0.42
C PHE A 114 13.88 -7.64 -0.54
N SER A 115 14.03 -8.95 -0.64
CA SER A 115 12.93 -9.91 -0.61
C SER A 115 13.36 -11.12 0.21
N ALA A 116 12.47 -11.61 1.08
CA ALA A 116 12.67 -12.84 1.84
C ALA A 116 11.32 -13.47 2.15
N ASP A 117 11.24 -14.80 2.06
CA ASP A 117 10.03 -15.58 2.37
C ASP A 117 10.07 -16.21 3.78
N SER A 118 11.22 -16.13 4.46
CA SER A 118 11.43 -16.77 5.77
C SER A 118 12.39 -15.98 6.66
N PRO A 119 12.13 -15.85 7.97
CA PRO A 119 10.98 -16.40 8.72
C PRO A 119 9.66 -15.62 8.54
N LEU A 120 9.69 -14.51 7.79
CA LEU A 120 8.53 -13.70 7.42
C LEU A 120 8.64 -13.36 5.94
N ALA A 121 7.50 -13.33 5.25
CA ALA A 121 7.40 -12.85 3.88
C ALA A 121 7.49 -11.32 3.88
N ILE A 122 8.64 -10.79 3.45
CA ILE A 122 8.94 -9.37 3.45
C ILE A 122 9.53 -8.99 2.09
N ASN A 123 8.90 -8.01 1.45
CA ASN A 123 9.46 -7.27 0.33
C ASN A 123 9.71 -5.83 0.76
N ALA A 124 10.90 -5.31 0.53
CA ALA A 124 11.27 -3.94 0.88
C ALA A 124 12.03 -3.28 -0.26
N LEU A 125 11.63 -2.06 -0.57
CA LEU A 125 12.34 -1.21 -1.51
C LEU A 125 12.52 0.15 -0.86
N LEU A 126 13.73 0.40 -0.39
CA LEU A 126 14.13 1.58 0.38
C LEU A 126 15.15 2.39 -0.41
N PHE A 127 15.10 3.70 -0.24
CA PHE A 127 15.96 4.66 -0.89
C PHE A 127 16.53 5.63 0.13
N VAL A 128 17.80 5.99 -0.07
CA VAL A 128 18.45 7.10 0.62
C VAL A 128 18.39 8.33 -0.30
N PRO A 129 17.72 9.42 0.10
CA PRO A 129 17.77 10.69 -0.65
C PRO A 129 19.19 11.27 -0.70
N LYS A 130 19.50 12.05 -1.74
CA LYS A 130 20.76 12.82 -1.79
C LYS A 130 20.75 13.99 -0.80
N ASP A 131 19.61 14.65 -0.71
CA ASP A 131 19.42 15.80 0.19
C ASP A 131 18.80 15.38 1.52
N ASN A 132 19.29 15.96 2.62
CA ASN A 132 18.69 15.85 3.94
C ASN A 132 18.29 17.25 4.44
N PHE A 133 16.99 17.54 4.41
CA PHE A 133 16.49 18.86 4.81
C PHE A 133 16.76 19.19 6.30
N GLU A 134 16.91 18.19 7.15
CA GLU A 134 17.27 18.44 8.55
C GLU A 134 18.68 18.98 8.71
N SER A 135 19.64 18.52 7.87
CA SER A 135 21.04 18.95 7.99
C SER A 135 21.23 20.42 7.62
N ILE A 136 20.31 20.98 6.84
CA ILE A 136 20.27 22.41 6.48
C ILE A 136 19.29 23.22 7.35
N GLY A 137 18.77 22.64 8.44
CA GLY A 137 17.99 23.35 9.46
C GLY A 137 16.50 23.54 9.16
N LEU A 138 15.92 22.84 8.17
CA LEU A 138 14.51 22.98 7.77
C LEU A 138 13.52 22.17 8.65
N GLY A 139 13.84 22.01 9.93
CA GLY A 139 13.01 21.28 10.89
C GLY A 139 13.11 19.77 10.73
N ARG A 140 12.40 19.04 11.60
CA ARG A 140 12.42 17.58 11.67
C ARG A 140 11.57 16.97 10.55
N MET A 141 12.09 15.96 9.88
CA MET A 141 11.40 15.18 8.85
C MET A 141 10.49 14.12 9.47
N ASP A 142 9.36 13.87 8.83
CA ASP A 142 8.56 12.68 9.10
C ASP A 142 9.17 11.43 8.42
N PRO A 143 8.95 10.22 8.98
CA PRO A 143 9.37 8.98 8.34
C PRO A 143 8.88 8.83 6.90
N GLY A 144 9.75 8.42 6.00
CA GLY A 144 9.42 8.33 4.57
C GLY A 144 8.97 6.97 4.06
N VAL A 145 8.84 5.96 4.93
CA VAL A 145 8.55 4.58 4.50
C VAL A 145 7.09 4.22 4.73
N ASN A 146 6.45 3.72 3.69
CA ASN A 146 5.07 3.27 3.71
C ASN A 146 4.99 1.76 3.98
N LEU A 147 4.06 1.34 4.83
CA LEU A 147 3.80 -0.07 5.14
C LEU A 147 2.61 -0.58 4.32
N TYR A 148 2.82 -1.68 3.62
CA TYR A 148 1.84 -2.38 2.81
C TYR A 148 1.61 -3.80 3.33
N CYS A 149 0.44 -4.34 2.99
CA CYS A 149 0.14 -5.76 3.09
C CYS A 149 -0.54 -6.18 1.79
N ARG A 150 0.08 -7.11 1.05
CA ARG A 150 -0.43 -7.58 -0.25
C ARG A 150 -0.71 -6.41 -1.20
N ARG A 151 0.21 -5.45 -1.24
CA ARG A 151 0.13 -4.20 -2.03
C ARG A 151 -1.01 -3.25 -1.67
N VAL A 152 -1.71 -3.48 -0.55
CA VAL A 152 -2.68 -2.54 0.03
C VAL A 152 -2.00 -1.69 1.09
N LEU A 153 -2.13 -0.37 1.02
CA LEU A 153 -1.52 0.54 1.98
C LEU A 153 -2.15 0.35 3.36
N ILE A 154 -1.32 0.05 4.36
CA ILE A 154 -1.72 -0.10 5.77
C ILE A 154 -1.40 1.17 6.56
N ASP A 155 -0.16 1.66 6.45
CA ASP A 155 0.32 2.78 7.23
C ASP A 155 1.24 3.65 6.39
N GLN A 156 0.75 4.83 6.02
CA GLN A 156 1.55 5.84 5.32
C GLN A 156 2.53 6.49 6.31
N HIS A 157 3.79 6.64 5.90
CA HIS A 157 4.85 7.27 6.72
C HIS A 157 5.00 6.60 8.10
N SER A 158 5.09 5.26 8.10
CA SER A 158 5.03 4.47 9.33
C SER A 158 6.21 4.74 10.26
N LYS A 159 5.88 5.13 11.50
CA LYS A 159 6.84 5.29 12.61
C LYS A 159 7.28 3.95 13.23
N ASN A 160 6.58 2.86 12.89
CA ASN A 160 6.74 1.57 13.57
C ASN A 160 7.67 0.60 12.82
N ILE A 161 7.98 0.88 11.54
CA ILE A 161 8.69 -0.06 10.66
C ILE A 161 10.21 0.12 10.64
N LEU A 162 10.68 1.32 11.00
CA LEU A 162 12.10 1.67 11.07
C LEU A 162 12.36 2.47 12.35
N PRO A 163 13.58 2.42 12.90
CA PRO A 163 13.95 3.27 14.03
C PRO A 163 13.98 4.74 13.62
N GLU A 164 13.75 5.62 14.58
CA GLU A 164 13.63 7.07 14.37
C GLU A 164 14.85 7.69 13.66
N TRP A 165 16.05 7.15 13.86
CA TRP A 165 17.28 7.64 13.23
C TRP A 165 17.39 7.25 11.74
N LEU A 166 16.55 6.33 11.25
CA LEU A 166 16.42 5.98 9.82
C LEU A 166 15.23 6.68 9.14
N ARG A 167 14.58 7.66 9.77
CA ARG A 167 13.40 8.35 9.22
C ARG A 167 13.61 9.03 7.87
N PHE A 168 14.86 9.34 7.52
CA PHE A 168 15.23 9.93 6.24
C PHE A 168 14.97 9.00 5.05
N LEU A 169 14.91 7.68 5.28
CA LEU A 169 14.63 6.71 4.23
C LEU A 169 13.26 6.94 3.61
N LYS A 170 13.21 6.84 2.27
CA LYS A 170 11.95 6.83 1.50
C LYS A 170 11.73 5.43 0.95
N GLY A 171 10.48 5.02 0.79
CA GLY A 171 10.17 3.77 0.10
C GLY A 171 9.02 2.99 0.72
N VAL A 172 9.09 1.67 0.57
CA VAL A 172 8.01 0.76 0.96
C VAL A 172 8.54 -0.49 1.65
N VAL A 173 7.74 -1.02 2.57
CA VAL A 173 7.86 -2.36 3.13
C VAL A 173 6.50 -3.03 2.98
N ASP A 174 6.46 -4.21 2.40
CA ASP A 174 5.26 -5.02 2.17
C ASP A 174 5.46 -6.40 2.80
N SER A 175 4.46 -6.86 3.55
CA SER A 175 4.46 -8.18 4.14
C SER A 175 3.08 -8.81 4.07
N GLU A 176 3.01 -10.04 3.56
CA GLU A 176 1.76 -10.80 3.44
C GLU A 176 1.29 -11.41 4.76
N ASP A 177 2.18 -11.43 5.77
CA ASP A 177 1.93 -11.96 7.11
C ASP A 177 1.14 -10.98 7.99
N LEU A 178 1.01 -9.72 7.56
CA LEU A 178 0.28 -8.70 8.31
C LEU A 178 -1.24 -8.85 8.10
N PRO A 179 -2.06 -8.65 9.15
CA PRO A 179 -3.50 -8.60 8.99
C PRO A 179 -3.94 -7.30 8.32
N LEU A 180 -4.79 -7.39 7.28
CA LEU A 180 -5.32 -6.22 6.55
C LEU A 180 -6.20 -5.32 7.43
N ASN A 181 -6.88 -5.88 8.44
CA ASN A 181 -7.81 -5.17 9.32
C ASN A 181 -7.12 -4.50 10.53
N ILE A 182 -5.84 -4.15 10.40
CA ILE A 182 -5.08 -3.53 11.48
C ILE A 182 -5.28 -2.01 11.51
N SER A 183 -5.67 -1.50 12.68
CA SER A 183 -5.69 -0.05 12.91
C SER A 183 -4.28 0.48 13.16
N ARG A 184 -4.07 1.79 12.95
CA ARG A 184 -2.79 2.45 13.24
C ARG A 184 -2.37 2.33 14.70
N GLN A 185 -3.32 2.30 15.63
CA GLN A 185 -3.04 2.09 17.06
C GLN A 185 -2.56 0.67 17.34
N SER A 186 -3.23 -0.34 16.75
CA SER A 186 -2.85 -1.74 16.89
C SER A 186 -1.53 -2.11 16.20
N LEU A 187 -0.95 -1.25 15.35
CA LEU A 187 0.37 -1.47 14.77
C LEU A 187 1.50 -1.33 15.79
N GLN A 188 1.35 -0.44 16.78
CA GLN A 188 2.40 -0.15 17.77
C GLN A 188 2.72 -1.37 18.63
N ASP A 189 1.70 -2.12 19.02
CA ASP A 189 1.82 -3.31 19.88
C ASP A 189 1.90 -4.63 19.09
N ASN A 190 2.03 -4.56 17.77
CA ASN A 190 2.02 -5.75 16.93
C ASN A 190 3.39 -6.44 16.91
N ALA A 191 3.45 -7.67 17.43
CA ALA A 191 4.66 -8.48 17.48
C ALA A 191 5.27 -8.76 16.10
N LEU A 192 4.48 -8.85 15.03
CA LEU A 192 4.97 -9.02 13.65
C LEU A 192 5.62 -7.74 13.13
N VAL A 193 5.01 -6.58 13.36
CA VAL A 193 5.59 -5.28 12.99
C VAL A 193 6.95 -5.08 13.68
N ALA A 194 7.05 -5.41 14.97
CA ALA A 194 8.31 -5.37 15.71
C ALA A 194 9.38 -6.33 15.16
N LYS A 195 8.98 -7.50 14.62
CA LYS A 195 9.90 -8.42 13.95
C LYS A 195 10.36 -7.87 12.60
N ILE A 196 9.44 -7.35 11.78
CA ILE A 196 9.77 -6.73 10.48
C ILE A 196 10.73 -5.56 10.70
N HIS A 197 10.44 -4.69 11.66
CA HIS A 197 11.31 -3.59 12.08
C HIS A 197 12.75 -4.06 12.35
N LYS A 198 12.92 -5.08 13.21
CA LYS A 198 14.24 -5.63 13.55
C LYS A 198 14.95 -6.20 12.33
N VAL A 199 14.24 -6.94 11.47
CA VAL A 199 14.81 -7.57 10.26
C VAL A 199 15.27 -6.52 9.28
N ILE A 200 14.39 -5.57 8.90
CA ILE A 200 14.70 -4.52 7.93
C ILE A 200 15.84 -3.65 8.44
N THR A 201 15.80 -3.22 9.70
CA THR A 201 16.85 -2.38 10.30
C THR A 201 18.22 -3.07 10.24
N LYS A 202 18.29 -4.33 10.70
CA LYS A 202 19.55 -5.09 10.70
C LYS A 202 20.09 -5.30 9.28
N ARG A 203 19.20 -5.61 8.34
CA ARG A 203 19.56 -5.85 6.94
C ARG A 203 20.01 -4.58 6.24
N PHE A 204 19.36 -3.45 6.51
CA PHE A 204 19.73 -2.16 5.95
C PHE A 204 21.08 -1.65 6.49
N ILE A 205 21.34 -1.78 7.80
CA ILE A 205 22.66 -1.43 8.37
C ILE A 205 23.77 -2.24 7.69
N LYS A 206 23.57 -3.56 7.56
CA LYS A 206 24.55 -4.42 6.89
C LYS A 206 24.79 -3.99 5.43
N PHE A 207 23.74 -3.59 4.72
CA PHE A 207 23.88 -3.04 3.38
C PHE A 207 24.71 -1.75 3.37
N MET A 208 24.46 -0.81 4.30
CA MET A 208 25.26 0.42 4.41
C MET A 208 26.74 0.14 4.74
N GLU A 209 27.03 -0.89 5.54
CA GLU A 209 28.41 -1.33 5.81
C GLU A 209 29.10 -1.92 4.57
N GLU A 210 28.34 -2.52 3.65
CA GLU A 210 28.86 -3.04 2.37
C GLU A 210 29.11 -1.89 1.38
N GLU A 211 28.21 -0.90 1.31
CA GLU A 211 28.36 0.28 0.44
C GLU A 211 29.46 1.25 0.91
N ALA A 212 29.82 1.23 2.19
CA ALA A 212 30.87 2.09 2.76
C ALA A 212 32.30 1.61 2.47
N LYS A 213 32.48 0.41 1.90
CA LYS A 213 33.78 -0.17 1.56
C LYS A 213 34.20 0.19 0.14
#